data_AF-A0A497L6B9-F1
#
_entry.id   AF-A0A497L6B9-F1
#
_cell.length_a   1.000
_cell.length_b   1.000
_cell.length_c   1.000
_cell.angle_alpha   90.00
_cell.angle_beta   90.00
_cell.angle_gamma   90.00
#
_symmetry.space_group_name_H-M   'P 1'
#
loop_
_entity.id
_entity.type
_entity.pdbx_description
1 polymer ?
#
loop_
_entity_poly.entity_id
_entity_poly.type
_entity_poly.pdbx_seq_one_letter_code
_entity_poly.pdbx_strand_id
1 'polypeptide(L)'
;MLKRPHLRWESRLPGLSEVDIKILEILQDDCRTSYSAIARRLGLAESMVRYRVERLRREGVITRFIALLDPRKIGLNITAIALIKVDAARLKEASERLAALR
;
A
#
# COMPACT_ATOMS: atom_id res chain seq x y z
N MET A 1 1.03 18.16 4.31
CA MET A 1 1.89 17.17 3.62
C MET A 1 2.58 16.33 4.68
N LEU A 2 2.00 15.19 5.07
CA LEU A 2 2.67 14.23 5.95
C LEU A 2 3.85 13.66 5.17
N LYS A 3 5.08 14.02 5.56
CA LYS A 3 6.29 13.33 5.11
C LYS A 3 6.09 11.85 5.43
N ARG A 4 6.05 11.00 4.40
CA ARG A 4 5.91 9.55 4.54
C ARG A 4 7.07 9.08 5.43
N PRO A 5 6.81 8.60 6.66
CA PRO A 5 7.87 7.95 7.42
C PRO A 5 8.29 6.76 6.58
N HIS A 6 9.60 6.62 6.37
CA HIS A 6 10.25 5.45 5.82
C HIS A 6 9.82 4.24 6.66
N LEU A 7 8.65 3.66 6.38
CA LEU A 7 8.23 2.43 7.04
C LEU A 7 9.32 1.42 6.73
N ARG A 8 10.01 0.97 7.77
CA ARG A 8 11.07 -0.04 7.71
C ARG A 8 10.46 -1.42 7.47
N TRP A 9 9.72 -1.55 6.37
CA TRP A 9 9.05 -2.78 5.96
C TRP A 9 10.07 -3.82 5.46
N GLU A 10 11.26 -3.38 5.05
CA GLU A 10 12.41 -4.21 4.67
C GLU A 10 12.71 -5.30 5.71
N SER A 11 12.55 -4.99 7.00
CA SER A 11 12.82 -5.93 8.09
C SER A 11 11.65 -6.91 8.37
N ARG A 12 10.49 -6.74 7.72
CA ARG A 12 9.25 -7.46 8.01
C ARG A 12 8.67 -8.25 6.84
N LEU A 13 9.29 -8.23 5.66
CA LEU A 13 8.83 -8.97 4.49
C LEU A 13 9.79 -10.10 4.13
N PRO A 14 9.69 -11.27 4.80
CA PRO A 14 10.49 -12.44 4.42
C PRO A 14 10.22 -12.80 2.96
N GLY A 15 11.28 -12.89 2.15
CA GLY A 15 11.22 -13.35 0.76
C GLY A 15 11.20 -12.26 -0.32
N LEU A 16 11.24 -10.97 0.02
CA LEU A 16 11.44 -9.90 -0.97
C LEU A 16 12.90 -9.56 -1.15
N SER A 17 13.35 -9.48 -2.41
CA SER A 17 14.70 -9.02 -2.73
C SER A 17 14.78 -7.49 -2.74
N GLU A 18 15.95 -6.93 -2.55
CA GLU A 18 16.18 -5.47 -2.57
C GLU A 18 15.67 -4.80 -3.87
N VAL A 19 15.71 -5.51 -5.00
CA VAL A 19 15.14 -5.04 -6.27
C VAL A 19 13.62 -4.95 -6.22
N ASP A 20 12.94 -5.93 -5.60
CA ASP A 20 11.49 -5.87 -5.42
C ASP A 20 11.12 -4.68 -4.54
N ILE A 21 11.96 -4.37 -3.54
CA ILE A 21 11.79 -3.22 -2.65
C ILE A 21 11.79 -1.92 -3.42
N LYS A 22 12.84 -1.68 -4.22
CA LYS A 22 12.96 -0.47 -5.03
C LYS A 22 11.85 -0.34 -6.07
N ILE A 23 11.39 -1.45 -6.67
CA ILE A 23 10.24 -1.45 -7.59
C ILE A 23 8.97 -0.99 -6.85
N LEU A 24 8.71 -1.56 -5.67
CA LEU A 24 7.53 -1.23 -4.86
C LEU A 24 7.55 0.23 -4.39
N GLU A 25 8.71 0.75 -4.00
CA GLU A 25 8.87 2.16 -3.63
C GLU A 25 8.51 3.10 -4.79
N ILE A 26 9.00 2.81 -6.00
CA ILE A 26 8.69 3.61 -7.18
C ILE A 26 7.19 3.55 -7.51
N LEU A 27 6.57 2.37 -7.44
CA LEU A 27 5.14 2.20 -7.72
C LEU A 27 4.23 2.78 -6.62
N GLN A 28 4.68 2.86 -5.37
CA GLN A 28 3.95 3.51 -4.29
C GLN A 28 4.00 5.04 -4.36
N ASP A 29 5.02 5.59 -5.00
CA ASP A 29 5.09 7.02 -5.32
C ASP A 29 4.20 7.34 -6.51
N ASP A 30 4.38 6.63 -7.63
CA ASP A 30 3.52 6.72 -8.80
C ASP A 30 3.35 5.35 -9.48
N CYS A 31 2.16 4.77 -9.34
CA CYS A 31 1.82 3.48 -9.93
C CYS A 31 1.70 3.52 -11.46
N ARG A 32 1.67 4.71 -12.07
CA ARG A 32 1.65 4.88 -13.53
C ARG A 32 3.05 4.90 -14.14
N THR A 33 4.10 4.83 -13.31
CA THR A 33 5.47 4.76 -13.80
C THR A 33 5.64 3.55 -14.72
N SER A 34 6.07 3.79 -15.97
CA SER A 34 6.23 2.70 -16.94
C SER A 34 7.34 1.74 -16.52
N TYR A 35 7.21 0.46 -16.86
CA TYR A 35 8.25 -0.53 -16.59
C TYR A 35 9.59 -0.16 -17.22
N SER A 36 9.59 0.47 -18.39
CA SER A 36 10.80 1.00 -19.03
C SER A 36 11.49 2.11 -18.22
N ALA A 37 10.72 2.99 -17.57
CA ALA A 37 11.26 4.03 -16.72
C ALA A 37 11.84 3.46 -15.41
N ILE A 38 11.14 2.50 -14.80
CA ILE A 38 11.64 1.77 -13.62
C ILE A 38 12.93 1.03 -13.97
N ALA A 39 12.96 0.31 -15.09
CA ALA A 39 14.11 -0.43 -15.57
C ALA A 39 15.34 0.47 -15.76
N ARG A 40 15.17 1.63 -16.40
CA ARG A 40 16.24 2.63 -16.56
C ARG A 40 16.73 3.20 -15.23
N ARG A 41 15.85 3.45 -14.26
CA ARG A 41 16.24 3.93 -12.93
C ARG A 41 17.04 2.89 -12.13
N LEU A 42 16.75 1.61 -12.33
CA LEU A 42 17.36 0.51 -11.57
C LEU A 42 18.49 -0.21 -12.31
N GLY A 43 18.80 0.17 -13.56
CA GLY A 43 19.82 -0.50 -14.37
C GLY A 43 19.44 -1.93 -14.76
N LEU A 44 18.14 -2.19 -14.99
CA LEU A 44 17.59 -3.51 -15.29
C LEU A 44 17.02 -3.58 -16.71
N ALA A 45 16.79 -4.81 -17.21
CA ALA A 45 15.95 -5.02 -18.38
C ALA A 45 14.47 -4.80 -18.05
N GLU A 46 13.71 -4.21 -18.98
CA GLU A 46 12.27 -3.99 -18.80
C GLU A 46 11.50 -5.30 -18.53
N SER A 47 11.88 -6.38 -19.21
CA SER A 47 11.29 -7.72 -19.02
C SER A 47 11.45 -8.22 -17.58
N MET A 48 12.58 -7.91 -16.92
CA MET A 48 12.82 -8.29 -15.52
C MET A 48 11.91 -7.52 -14.57
N VAL A 49 11.72 -6.21 -14.80
CA VAL A 49 10.77 -5.41 -14.02
C VAL A 49 9.35 -5.94 -14.18
N ARG A 50 8.92 -6.19 -15.43
CA ARG A 50 7.61 -6.74 -15.74
C ARG A 50 7.37 -8.08 -15.05
N TYR A 51 8.33 -8.99 -15.13
CA TYR A 51 8.26 -10.29 -14.45
C TYR A 51 8.09 -10.14 -12.93
N ARG A 52 8.89 -9.27 -12.30
CA ARG A 52 8.84 -9.03 -10.86
C ARG A 52 7.51 -8.43 -10.42
N VAL A 53 7.02 -7.40 -11.11
CA VAL A 53 5.71 -6.79 -10.79
C VAL A 53 4.59 -7.82 -10.90
N GLU A 54 4.57 -8.63 -11.96
CA GLU A 54 3.52 -9.63 -12.15
C GLU A 54 3.60 -10.77 -11.12
N ARG A 55 4.81 -11.18 -10.74
CA ARG A 55 5.04 -12.12 -9.64
C ARG A 55 4.50 -11.54 -8.32
N LEU A 56 4.85 -10.31 -7.98
CA LEU A 56 4.39 -9.64 -6.75
C LEU A 56 2.87 -9.48 -6.70
N ARG A 57 2.22 -9.28 -7.85
CA ARG A 57 0.75 -9.28 -7.96
C ARG A 57 0.16 -10.67 -7.71
N ARG A 58 0.70 -11.69 -8.38
CA ARG A 58 0.24 -13.09 -8.24
C ARG A 58 0.39 -13.61 -6.81
N GLU A 59 1.46 -13.22 -6.12
CA GLU A 59 1.73 -13.58 -4.72
C GLU A 59 0.91 -12.75 -3.71
N GLY A 60 0.12 -11.77 -4.17
CA GLY A 60 -0.71 -10.93 -3.30
C GLY A 60 0.07 -9.84 -2.55
N VAL A 61 1.36 -9.66 -2.82
CA VAL A 61 2.16 -8.54 -2.28
C VAL A 61 1.63 -7.21 -2.82
N ILE A 62 1.37 -7.13 -4.14
CA ILE A 62 0.62 -6.03 -4.75
C ILE A 62 -0.85 -6.45 -4.81
N THR A 63 -1.63 -5.98 -3.84
CA THR A 63 -3.06 -6.33 -3.78
C THR A 63 -3.91 -5.55 -4.78
N ARG A 64 -3.54 -4.30 -5.07
CA ARG A 64 -4.28 -3.40 -5.96
C ARG A 64 -3.44 -2.19 -6.38
N PHE A 65 -3.82 -1.59 -7.51
CA PHE A 65 -3.44 -0.22 -7.88
C PHE A 65 -4.68 0.66 -7.74
N ILE A 66 -4.57 1.75 -7.00
CA ILE A 66 -5.70 2.63 -6.69
C ILE A 66 -5.36 4.09 -6.98
N ALA A 67 -6.37 4.85 -7.40
CA ALA A 67 -6.29 6.30 -7.40
C ALA A 67 -6.51 6.83 -5.97
N LEU A 68 -5.66 7.73 -5.50
CA LEU A 68 -5.87 8.45 -4.26
C LEU A 68 -6.74 9.69 -4.56
N LEU A 69 -7.98 9.68 -4.05
CA LEU A 69 -8.93 10.78 -4.24
C LEU A 69 -8.79 11.80 -3.11
N ASP A 70 -8.99 13.10 -3.39
CA ASP A 70 -9.16 14.11 -2.35
C ASP A 70 -10.58 14.00 -1.78
N PRO A 71 -10.76 13.58 -0.51
CA PRO A 71 -12.09 13.39 0.08
C PRO A 71 -12.96 14.65 0.00
N ARG A 72 -12.35 15.84 0.16
CA ARG A 72 -13.06 17.13 0.15
C ARG A 72 -13.63 17.47 -1.24
N LYS A 73 -13.01 16.96 -2.29
CA LYS A 73 -13.49 17.18 -3.68
C LYS A 73 -14.58 16.20 -4.10
N ILE A 74 -14.81 15.15 -3.32
CA ILE A 74 -15.82 14.11 -3.62
C ILE A 74 -16.96 14.09 -2.59
N GLY A 75 -17.14 15.18 -1.84
CA GLY A 75 -18.24 15.33 -0.87
C GLY A 75 -18.00 14.65 0.48
N LEU A 76 -16.83 14.05 0.70
CA LEU A 76 -16.42 13.47 2.00
C LEU A 76 -15.74 14.54 2.86
N ASN A 77 -16.52 15.53 3.28
CA ASN A 77 -16.03 16.74 3.94
C ASN A 77 -15.73 16.57 5.43
N ILE A 78 -16.14 15.45 6.03
CA ILE A 78 -15.93 15.14 7.43
C ILE A 78 -15.09 13.87 7.53
N THR A 79 -13.98 13.96 8.27
CA THR A 79 -13.20 12.80 8.70
C THR A 79 -13.06 12.89 10.21
N ALA A 80 -13.50 11.85 10.91
CA ALA A 80 -13.41 11.76 12.36
C ALA A 80 -12.51 10.59 12.75
N ILE A 81 -11.68 10.80 13.76
CA ILE A 81 -10.95 9.74 14.45
C ILE A 81 -11.55 9.66 15.85
N ALA A 82 -12.12 8.50 16.18
CA ALA A 82 -12.72 8.25 17.49
C ALA A 82 -11.92 7.21 18.25
N LEU A 83 -11.62 7.49 19.52
CA LEU A 83 -11.10 6.49 20.45
C LEU A 83 -12.27 5.89 21.21
N ILE A 84 -12.38 4.57 21.20
CA ILE A 84 -13.46 3.84 21.86
C ILE A 84 -12.84 2.99 22.95
N LYS A 85 -13.31 3.17 24.19
CA LYS A 85 -12.96 2.30 25.32
C LYS A 85 -13.99 1.18 25.39
N VAL A 86 -13.51 -0.07 25.39
CA VAL A 86 -14.36 -1.26 25.44
C VAL A 86 -13.81 -2.18 26.53
N ASP A 87 -14.70 -2.80 27.30
CA ASP A 87 -14.33 -3.88 28.21
C ASP A 87 -13.77 -5.06 27.42
N ALA A 88 -12.68 -5.68 27.91
CA ALA A 88 -11.99 -6.75 27.21
C ALA A 88 -12.93 -7.91 26.80
N ALA A 89 -13.92 -8.24 27.63
CA ALA A 89 -14.90 -9.29 27.37
C ALA A 89 -15.80 -9.02 26.14
N ARG A 90 -15.94 -7.75 25.71
CA ARG A 90 -16.81 -7.33 24.60
C ARG A 90 -16.05 -6.88 23.36
N LEU A 91 -14.73 -7.01 23.34
CA LEU A 91 -13.89 -6.49 22.26
C LEU A 91 -14.28 -7.07 20.88
N LYS A 92 -14.55 -8.38 20.82
CA LYS A 92 -14.94 -9.07 19.57
C LYS A 92 -16.28 -8.54 19.04
N GLU A 93 -17.30 -8.49 19.91
CA GLU A 93 -18.63 -7.97 19.56
C GLU A 93 -18.55 -6.50 19.10
N ALA A 94 -17.82 -5.65 19.84
CA ALA A 94 -17.66 -4.25 19.49
C ALA A 94 -16.97 -4.08 18.13
N SER A 95 -15.92 -4.86 17.85
CA SER A 95 -15.23 -4.82 16.56
C SER A 95 -16.13 -5.22 15.39
N GLU A 96 -16.93 -6.28 15.55
CA GLU A 96 -17.87 -6.75 14.51
C GLU A 96 -18.95 -5.70 14.23
N ARG A 97 -19.48 -5.06 15.27
CA ARG A 97 -20.48 -4.00 15.13
C ARG A 97 -19.92 -2.75 14.45
N LEU A 98 -18.70 -2.35 14.80
CA LEU A 98 -18.02 -1.21 14.16
C LEU A 98 -17.73 -1.49 12.67
N ALA A 99 -17.32 -2.72 12.32
CA ALA A 99 -17.08 -3.10 10.93
C ALA A 99 -18.36 -3.10 10.07
N ALA A 100 -19.53 -3.27 10.70
CA ALA A 100 -20.82 -3.23 10.03
C ALA A 100 -21.36 -1.79 9.83
N LEU A 101 -20.76 -0.78 10.47
CA LEU A 101 -21.07 0.63 10.20
C LEU A 101 -20.47 1.00 8.84
N ARG A 102 -21.34 1.15 7.84
CA ARG A 102 -20.99 1.70 6.52
C ARG A 102 -21.16 3.20 6.48
#